data_AF-A0AAU3FD49-F1
#
_entry.id   AF-A0AAU3FD49-F1
#
_cell.length_a   1.000
_cell.length_b   1.000
_cell.length_c   1.000
_cell.angle_alpha   90.00
_cell.angle_beta   90.00
_cell.angle_gamma   90.00
#
_symmetry.space_group_name_H-M   'P 1'
#
loop_
_entity.id
_entity.type
_entity.pdbx_description
1 polymer ?
#
loop_
_entity_poly.entity_id
_entity_poly.type
_entity_poly.pdbx_seq_one_letter_code
_entity_poly.pdbx_strand_id
1 'polypeptide(L)'
;MSLSFIHDLLGEVRRDRLAPAGAWSALEQIIGVDLPSDYKEFVDGYGEAMLFDHLYVPHPMSSPSLAEFIESENETLREVFEPDSDMPERVRESWNRMIPWAYHNWDGDTCVLLPPVEGDGWRVAVAFRQYHRFKVFDGDFSDFLRGILKLGEFPPGWPTGGPLWRETEDGPLVF
;
A
#
# COMPACT_ATOMS: atom_id res chain seq x y z
N MET A 1 11.87 -7.94 7.36
CA MET A 1 12.36 -9.19 6.70
C MET A 1 13.17 -8.80 5.44
N SER A 2 13.93 -9.68 4.77
CA SER A 2 14.69 -9.27 3.55
C SER A 2 13.78 -9.26 2.32
N LEU A 3 13.81 -8.17 1.55
CA LEU A 3 13.07 -8.00 0.29
C LEU A 3 13.62 -8.82 -0.89
N SER A 4 14.68 -9.60 -0.69
CA SER A 4 15.28 -10.43 -1.75
C SER A 4 14.26 -11.36 -2.43
N PHE A 5 13.27 -11.84 -1.68
CA PHE A 5 12.24 -12.73 -2.22
C PHE A 5 11.28 -12.01 -3.18
N ILE A 6 11.05 -10.69 -2.99
CA ILE A 6 10.17 -9.89 -3.85
C ILE A 6 10.84 -9.70 -5.22
N HIS A 7 12.15 -9.46 -5.23
CA HIS A 7 12.94 -9.36 -6.45
C HIS A 7 12.85 -10.63 -7.29
N ASP A 8 12.94 -11.81 -6.65
CA ASP A 8 12.83 -13.09 -7.36
C ASP A 8 11.45 -13.33 -8.01
N LEU A 9 10.41 -12.65 -7.54
CA LEU A 9 9.02 -12.84 -7.99
C LEU A 9 8.54 -11.79 -8.97
N LEU A 10 8.83 -10.52 -8.69
CA LEU A 10 8.39 -9.39 -9.53
C LEU A 10 9.37 -9.10 -10.67
N GLY A 11 10.56 -9.73 -10.66
CA GLY A 11 11.64 -9.48 -11.60
C GLY A 11 12.68 -8.49 -11.05
N GLU A 12 13.73 -8.26 -11.84
CA GLU A 12 14.83 -7.36 -11.46
C GLU A 12 14.30 -5.97 -11.10
N VAL A 13 14.83 -5.44 -9.99
CA VAL A 13 14.59 -4.07 -9.54
C VAL A 13 14.96 -3.11 -10.67
N ARG A 14 13.96 -2.47 -11.26
CA ARG A 14 14.17 -1.39 -12.22
C ARG A 14 14.34 -0.11 -11.42
N ARG A 15 15.54 0.07 -10.86
CA ARG A 15 15.97 1.22 -10.04
C ARG A 15 15.91 2.58 -10.75
N ASP A 16 15.14 2.68 -11.82
CA ASP A 16 15.10 3.80 -12.73
C ASP A 16 14.47 5.02 -12.04
N ARG A 17 13.83 4.85 -10.88
CA ARG A 17 13.13 5.90 -10.12
C ARG A 17 13.25 5.73 -8.60
N LEU A 18 14.44 5.94 -8.05
CA LEU A 18 14.58 6.14 -6.59
C LEU A 18 13.94 7.48 -6.19
N ALA A 19 13.24 7.53 -5.06
CA ALA A 19 12.82 8.80 -4.51
C ALA A 19 14.05 9.70 -4.21
N PRO A 20 14.04 10.99 -4.56
CA PRO A 20 15.10 11.92 -4.23
C PRO A 20 15.40 11.91 -2.72
N ALA A 21 16.66 12.14 -2.36
CA ALA A 21 17.05 12.23 -0.97
C ALA A 21 16.18 13.26 -0.22
N GLY A 22 15.37 12.78 0.73
CA GLY A 22 14.47 13.60 1.55
C GLY A 22 12.98 13.56 1.15
N ALA A 23 12.60 12.97 0.01
CA ALA A 23 11.19 12.84 -0.38
C ALA A 23 10.38 12.04 0.66
N TRP A 24 10.92 10.91 1.11
CA TRP A 24 10.34 10.13 2.21
C TRP A 24 10.23 10.92 3.50
N SER A 25 11.29 11.63 3.91
CA SER A 25 11.27 12.43 5.14
C SER A 25 10.26 13.57 5.08
N ALA A 26 10.08 14.21 3.92
CA ALA A 26 9.05 15.23 3.72
C ALA A 26 7.65 14.63 3.83
N LEU A 27 7.41 13.46 3.22
CA LEU A 27 6.15 12.73 3.37
C LEU A 27 5.88 12.35 4.82
N GLU A 28 6.85 11.74 5.50
CA GLU A 28 6.75 11.31 6.91
C GLU A 28 6.47 12.49 7.86
N GLN A 29 7.02 13.68 7.57
CA GLN A 29 6.70 14.91 8.28
C GLN A 29 5.25 15.36 8.08
N ILE A 30 4.70 15.20 6.86
CA ILE A 30 3.31 15.55 6.55
C ILE A 30 2.35 14.60 7.27
N ILE A 31 2.60 13.29 7.21
CA ILE A 31 1.70 12.28 7.82
C ILE A 31 1.96 12.05 9.31
N GLY A 32 3.07 12.58 9.85
CA GLY A 32 3.40 12.53 11.28
C GLY A 32 3.86 11.17 11.79
N VAL A 33 4.34 10.28 10.92
CA VAL A 33 4.83 8.94 11.28
C VAL A 33 5.90 8.45 10.30
N ASP A 34 6.93 7.78 10.83
CA ASP A 34 7.96 7.12 10.03
C ASP A 34 7.38 5.85 9.37
N LEU A 35 7.40 5.79 8.04
CA LEU A 35 6.84 4.67 7.28
C LEU A 35 7.70 3.40 7.41
N PRO A 36 7.09 2.21 7.23
CA PRO A 36 7.84 0.95 7.22
C PRO A 36 9.01 0.99 6.23
N SER A 37 10.19 0.55 6.67
CA SER A 37 11.37 0.54 5.82
C SER A 37 11.22 -0.38 4.61
N ASP A 38 10.50 -1.49 4.79
CA ASP A 38 10.25 -2.46 3.73
C ASP A 38 9.25 -1.96 2.68
N TYR A 39 8.24 -1.17 3.08
CA TYR A 39 7.39 -0.44 2.14
C TYR A 39 8.21 0.57 1.31
N LYS A 40 9.06 1.37 1.96
CA LYS A 40 9.90 2.37 1.27
C LYS A 40 10.87 1.72 0.29
N GLU A 41 11.58 0.67 0.71
CA GLU A 41 12.51 -0.06 -0.16
C GLU A 41 11.79 -0.72 -1.35
N PHE A 42 10.57 -1.22 -1.15
CA PHE A 42 9.72 -1.71 -2.24
C PHE A 42 9.36 -0.61 -3.24
N VAL A 43 8.82 0.52 -2.77
CA VAL A 43 8.39 1.62 -3.63
C VAL A 43 9.57 2.25 -4.38
N ASP A 44 10.72 2.44 -3.72
CA ASP A 44 11.95 2.91 -4.37
C ASP A 44 12.50 1.91 -5.40
N GLY A 45 12.26 0.61 -5.19
CA GLY A 45 12.72 -0.44 -6.09
C GLY A 45 11.88 -0.61 -7.36
N TYR A 46 10.57 -0.38 -7.25
CA TYR A 46 9.60 -0.64 -8.32
C TYR A 46 8.94 0.62 -8.89
N GLY A 47 9.19 1.79 -8.28
CA GLY A 47 8.62 3.07 -8.68
C GLY A 47 7.10 3.10 -8.49
N GLU A 48 6.45 3.95 -9.29
CA GLU A 48 5.00 3.92 -9.46
C GLU A 48 4.62 2.64 -10.21
N ALA A 49 3.76 1.82 -9.61
CA ALA A 49 3.56 0.45 -10.05
C ALA A 49 2.08 0.05 -10.16
N MET A 50 1.76 -0.78 -11.13
CA MET A 50 0.54 -1.58 -11.17
C MET A 50 0.90 -3.04 -10.83
N LEU A 51 0.57 -3.48 -9.63
CA LEU A 51 0.76 -4.86 -9.20
C LEU A 51 -0.45 -5.71 -9.60
N PHE A 52 -0.19 -6.96 -9.99
CA PHE A 52 -1.23 -7.94 -10.33
C PHE A 52 -2.24 -7.49 -11.41
N ASP A 53 -1.88 -6.49 -12.22
CA ASP A 53 -2.74 -5.78 -13.17
C ASP A 53 -3.94 -5.02 -12.57
N HIS A 54 -4.04 -4.88 -11.24
CA HIS A 54 -5.17 -4.21 -10.60
C HIS A 54 -4.85 -3.36 -9.37
N LEU A 55 -3.68 -3.51 -8.76
CA LEU A 55 -3.31 -2.78 -7.55
C LEU A 55 -2.32 -1.67 -7.88
N TYR A 56 -2.81 -0.44 -7.93
CA TYR A 56 -2.00 0.74 -8.14
C TYR A 56 -1.26 1.14 -6.86
N VAL A 57 0.07 1.28 -6.94
CA VAL A 57 0.95 1.73 -5.87
C VAL A 57 1.62 3.03 -6.29
N PRO A 58 1.24 4.17 -5.69
CA PRO A 58 1.87 5.45 -5.98
C PRO A 58 3.27 5.56 -5.38
N HIS A 59 4.06 6.45 -5.97
CA HIS A 59 5.42 6.77 -5.55
C HIS A 59 5.45 8.19 -4.94
N PRO A 60 6.36 8.54 -4.00
CA PRO A 60 6.45 9.91 -3.47
C PRO A 60 6.50 11.02 -4.54
N MET A 61 7.05 10.69 -5.71
CA MET A 61 7.20 11.60 -6.86
C MET A 61 6.21 11.35 -8.01
N SER A 62 5.19 10.49 -7.83
CA SER A 62 4.15 10.32 -8.85
C SER A 62 3.30 11.60 -8.99
N SER A 63 2.45 11.64 -10.01
CA SER A 63 1.46 12.70 -10.20
C SER A 63 0.08 12.05 -10.35
N PRO A 64 -0.80 12.08 -9.33
CA PRO A 64 -0.64 12.76 -8.04
C PRO A 64 0.46 12.14 -7.16
N SER A 65 1.03 12.95 -6.28
CA SER A 65 2.04 12.50 -5.32
C SER A 65 1.45 11.52 -4.31
N LEU A 66 2.30 10.70 -3.68
CA LEU A 66 1.85 9.82 -2.60
C LEU A 66 1.17 10.58 -1.45
N ALA A 67 1.58 11.82 -1.17
CA ALA A 67 0.93 12.65 -0.15
C ALA A 67 -0.52 13.00 -0.54
N GLU A 68 -0.73 13.47 -1.77
CA GLU A 68 -2.06 13.78 -2.31
C GLU A 68 -2.94 12.53 -2.41
N PHE A 69 -2.35 11.39 -2.78
CA PHE A 69 -3.02 10.10 -2.77
C PHE A 69 -3.49 9.71 -1.36
N ILE A 70 -2.62 9.79 -0.36
CA ILE A 70 -2.95 9.48 1.04
C ILE A 70 -4.08 10.37 1.55
N GLU A 71 -4.07 11.66 1.21
CA GLU A 71 -5.12 12.61 1.57
C GLU A 71 -6.46 12.21 0.94
N SER A 72 -6.50 12.09 -0.39
CA SER A 72 -7.71 11.74 -1.16
C SER A 72 -8.32 10.40 -0.75
N GLU A 73 -7.50 9.37 -0.56
CA GLU A 73 -8.00 8.04 -0.15
C GLU A 73 -8.51 8.06 1.29
N ASN A 74 -7.89 8.83 2.19
CA ASN A 74 -8.39 8.98 3.55
C ASN A 74 -9.73 9.75 3.59
N GLU A 75 -9.94 10.74 2.72
CA GLU A 75 -11.24 11.39 2.55
C GLU A 75 -12.29 10.38 2.08
N THR A 76 -11.99 9.63 1.03
CA THR A 76 -12.87 8.59 0.47
C THR A 76 -13.24 7.54 1.52
N LEU A 77 -12.27 7.06 2.30
CA LEU A 77 -12.52 6.09 3.38
C LEU A 77 -13.49 6.65 4.42
N ARG A 78 -13.40 7.93 4.78
CA ARG A 78 -14.30 8.56 5.76
C ARG A 78 -15.70 8.84 5.21
N GLU A 79 -15.85 8.97 3.89
CA GLU A 79 -17.16 9.08 3.26
C GLU A 79 -17.88 7.73 3.17
N VAL A 80 -17.13 6.65 2.97
CA VAL A 80 -17.69 5.31 2.74
C VAL A 80 -17.92 4.54 4.05
N PHE A 81 -17.11 4.80 5.07
CA PHE A 81 -17.10 4.03 6.31
C PHE A 81 -17.25 4.91 7.54
N GLU A 82 -18.06 4.46 8.48
CA GLU A 82 -18.14 4.99 9.83
C GLU A 82 -17.53 3.98 10.81
N PRO A 83 -16.62 4.38 11.72
CA PRO A 83 -16.08 3.46 12.71
C PRO A 83 -17.16 2.94 13.65
N ASP A 84 -17.36 1.62 13.64
CA ASP A 84 -18.32 0.92 14.50
C ASP A 84 -17.69 -0.31 15.18
N SER A 85 -18.45 -0.96 16.06
CA SER A 85 -17.97 -2.13 16.81
C SER A 85 -17.64 -3.36 15.95
N ASP A 86 -18.17 -3.44 14.73
CA ASP A 86 -17.97 -4.58 13.83
C ASP A 86 -16.64 -4.46 13.06
N MET A 87 -16.07 -3.26 13.01
CA MET A 87 -14.73 -3.01 12.48
C MET A 87 -13.65 -3.66 13.37
N PRO A 88 -12.61 -4.29 12.76
CA PRO A 88 -11.50 -4.86 13.51
C PRO A 88 -10.88 -3.86 14.47
N GLU A 89 -10.60 -4.30 15.70
CA GLU A 89 -10.08 -3.44 16.76
C GLU A 89 -8.86 -2.63 16.33
N ARG A 90 -7.91 -3.28 15.66
CA ARG A 90 -6.70 -2.61 15.17
C ARG A 90 -6.97 -1.49 14.16
N VAL A 91 -8.01 -1.63 13.34
CA VAL A 91 -8.45 -0.57 12.40
C VAL A 91 -9.09 0.58 13.17
N ARG A 92 -9.95 0.29 14.15
CA ARG A 92 -10.57 1.33 15.01
C ARG A 92 -9.54 2.15 15.77
N GLU A 93 -8.56 1.49 16.39
CA GLU A 93 -7.47 2.16 17.14
C GLU A 93 -6.62 3.05 16.23
N SER A 94 -6.48 2.66 14.98
CA SER A 94 -5.64 3.34 13.99
C SER A 94 -6.42 4.29 13.10
N TRP A 95 -7.74 4.44 13.26
CA TRP A 95 -8.64 5.04 12.26
C TRP A 95 -8.15 6.37 11.69
N ASN A 96 -7.70 7.27 12.55
CA ASN A 96 -7.22 8.61 12.16
C ASN A 96 -5.74 8.65 11.75
N ARG A 97 -5.04 7.51 11.80
CA ARG A 97 -3.61 7.37 11.55
C ARG A 97 -3.30 6.33 10.47
N MET A 98 -4.32 5.77 9.82
CA MET A 98 -4.14 4.82 8.72
C MET A 98 -3.50 5.54 7.53
N ILE A 99 -2.66 4.81 6.80
CA ILE A 99 -1.99 5.34 5.62
C ILE A 99 -2.37 4.50 4.40
N PRO A 100 -3.27 4.99 3.53
CA PRO A 100 -3.51 4.38 2.23
C PRO A 100 -2.19 4.28 1.44
N TRP A 101 -1.89 3.09 0.92
CA TRP A 101 -0.66 2.84 0.17
C TRP A 101 -0.91 2.24 -1.21
N ALA A 102 -2.11 1.72 -1.46
CA ALA A 102 -2.52 1.26 -2.77
C ALA A 102 -4.02 1.29 -2.94
N TYR A 103 -4.46 1.40 -4.19
CA TYR A 103 -5.86 1.39 -4.59
C TYR A 103 -6.09 0.34 -5.66
N HIS A 104 -7.16 -0.42 -5.52
CA HIS A 104 -7.59 -1.43 -6.47
C HIS A 104 -8.41 -0.79 -7.60
N ASN A 105 -7.85 -0.74 -8.81
CA ASN A 105 -8.38 0.02 -9.93
C ASN A 105 -9.72 -0.46 -10.50
N TRP A 106 -10.18 -1.66 -10.12
CA TRP A 106 -11.44 -2.23 -10.58
C TRP A 106 -12.58 -2.15 -9.55
N ASP A 107 -12.40 -2.77 -8.37
CA ASP A 107 -13.45 -2.85 -7.34
C ASP A 107 -13.47 -1.69 -6.34
N GLY A 108 -12.43 -0.84 -6.37
CA GLY A 108 -12.31 0.33 -5.50
C GLY A 108 -11.91 0.03 -4.06
N ASP A 109 -11.30 -1.13 -3.81
CA ASP A 109 -10.73 -1.48 -2.52
C ASP A 109 -9.46 -0.65 -2.26
N THR A 110 -9.26 -0.22 -1.02
CA THR A 110 -8.07 0.55 -0.61
C THR A 110 -7.24 -0.29 0.34
N CYS A 111 -5.95 -0.42 0.07
CA CYS A 111 -4.99 -1.02 0.99
C CYS A 111 -4.40 0.06 1.90
N VAL A 112 -4.38 -0.21 3.19
CA VAL A 112 -3.91 0.72 4.23
C VAL A 112 -2.84 0.08 5.10
N LEU A 113 -1.84 0.89 5.48
CA LEU A 113 -0.88 0.58 6.52
C LEU A 113 -1.46 1.04 7.85
N LEU A 114 -1.41 0.16 8.85
CA LEU A 114 -1.80 0.47 10.22
C LEU A 114 -0.53 0.69 11.05
N PRO A 115 -0.32 1.90 11.61
CA PRO A 115 0.89 2.23 12.36
C PRO A 115 1.02 1.37 13.63
N PRO A 116 2.23 1.19 14.18
CA PRO A 116 2.47 0.37 15.35
C PRO A 116 1.67 0.86 16.57
N VAL A 117 1.24 -0.10 17.38
CA VAL A 117 0.63 0.13 18.70
C VAL A 117 1.46 -0.60 19.76
N GLU A 118 1.13 -0.42 21.04
CA GLU A 118 1.89 -1.06 22.11
C GLU A 118 1.90 -2.59 21.95
N GLY A 119 3.09 -3.18 21.88
CA GLY A 119 3.26 -4.63 21.72
C GLY A 119 2.99 -5.18 20.33
N ASP A 120 2.62 -4.35 19.34
CA ASP A 120 2.36 -4.81 17.98
C ASP A 120 2.89 -3.86 16.88
N GLY A 121 3.56 -4.43 15.89
CA GLY A 121 4.23 -3.69 14.81
C GLY A 121 3.28 -3.15 13.75
N TRP A 122 3.84 -2.73 12.61
CA TRP A 122 3.06 -2.35 11.44
C TRP A 122 2.20 -3.53 10.94
N ARG A 123 1.00 -3.22 10.43
CA ARG A 123 0.08 -4.19 9.81
C ARG A 123 -0.46 -3.66 8.49
N VAL A 124 -0.91 -4.56 7.63
CA VAL A 124 -1.67 -4.22 6.43
C VAL A 124 -3.14 -4.53 6.66
N ALA A 125 -4.03 -3.64 6.22
CA ALA A 125 -5.44 -3.94 6.07
C ALA A 125 -5.94 -3.60 4.67
N VAL A 126 -7.01 -4.27 4.26
CA VAL A 126 -7.75 -3.96 3.04
C VAL A 126 -9.15 -3.51 3.43
N ALA A 127 -9.50 -2.30 3.01
CA ALA A 127 -10.85 -1.76 3.08
C ALA A 127 -11.61 -2.28 1.85
N PHE A 128 -12.53 -3.21 2.05
CA PHE A 128 -13.34 -3.75 0.97
C PHE A 128 -14.56 -2.86 0.78
N ARG A 129 -14.56 -2.07 -0.28
CA ARG A 129 -15.64 -1.11 -0.56
C ARG A 129 -16.95 -1.84 -0.80
N GLN A 130 -16.91 -2.93 -1.56
CA GLN A 130 -18.09 -3.71 -1.93
C GLN A 130 -18.78 -4.39 -0.74
N TYR A 131 -18.03 -4.67 0.32
CA TYR A 131 -18.51 -5.40 1.49
C TYR A 131 -18.66 -4.53 2.74
N HIS A 132 -18.36 -3.23 2.65
CA HIS A 132 -18.33 -2.30 3.78
C HIS A 132 -17.60 -2.90 5.01
N ARG A 133 -16.44 -3.53 4.79
CA ARG A 133 -15.64 -4.14 5.87
C ARG A 133 -14.15 -3.96 5.67
N PHE A 134 -13.41 -4.13 6.76
CA PHE A 134 -11.96 -4.24 6.73
C PHE A 134 -11.51 -5.68 7.02
N LYS A 135 -10.41 -6.10 6.41
CA LYS A 135 -9.64 -7.27 6.86
C LYS A 135 -8.24 -6.83 7.21
N VAL A 136 -7.79 -7.17 8.42
CA VAL A 136 -6.39 -7.02 8.85
C VAL A 136 -5.65 -8.30 8.50
N PHE A 137 -4.43 -8.15 7.99
CA PHE A 137 -3.53 -9.25 7.66
C PHE A 137 -2.41 -9.31 8.70
N ASP A 138 -2.00 -10.53 9.04
CA ASP A 138 -0.87 -10.75 9.94
C ASP A 138 0.45 -10.41 9.23
N GLY A 139 1.39 -9.87 9.99
CA GLY A 139 2.72 -9.50 9.47
C GLY A 139 2.81 -8.05 8.98
N ASP A 140 3.98 -7.70 8.47
CA ASP A 140 4.27 -6.37 7.90
C ASP A 140 3.88 -6.29 6.41
N PHE A 141 4.31 -5.23 5.73
CA PHE A 141 4.06 -5.04 4.30
C PHE A 141 4.67 -6.17 3.45
N SER A 142 5.89 -6.58 3.78
CA SER A 142 6.57 -7.69 3.10
C SER A 142 5.84 -9.02 3.29
N ASP A 143 5.34 -9.29 4.49
CA ASP A 143 4.57 -10.51 4.79
C ASP A 143 3.26 -10.54 3.98
N PHE A 144 2.57 -9.41 3.85
CA PHE A 144 1.37 -9.29 3.01
C PHE A 144 1.66 -9.61 1.54
N LEU A 145 2.68 -8.96 0.95
CA LEU A 145 3.07 -9.24 -0.44
C LEU A 145 3.54 -10.69 -0.61
N ARG A 146 4.20 -11.27 0.39
CA ARG A 146 4.60 -12.68 0.37
C ARG A 146 3.40 -13.62 0.30
N GLY A 147 2.36 -13.37 1.10
CA GLY A 147 1.13 -14.15 1.09
C GLY A 147 0.52 -14.19 -0.31
N ILE A 148 0.45 -13.03 -0.98
CA ILE A 148 -0.07 -12.96 -2.35
C ILE A 148 0.86 -13.68 -3.34
N LEU A 149 2.15 -13.32 -3.36
CA LEU A 149 3.09 -13.75 -4.41
C LEU A 149 3.53 -15.21 -4.30
N LYS A 150 3.66 -15.76 -3.09
CA LYS A 150 4.12 -17.15 -2.88
C LYS A 150 2.99 -18.10 -2.55
N LEU A 151 2.00 -17.65 -1.78
CA LEU A 151 0.94 -18.54 -1.27
C LEU A 151 -0.35 -18.43 -2.09
N GLY A 152 -0.46 -17.43 -2.97
CA GLY A 152 -1.70 -17.17 -3.71
C GLY A 152 -2.84 -16.71 -2.80
N GLU A 153 -2.51 -16.16 -1.63
CA GLU A 153 -3.47 -15.72 -0.62
C GLU A 153 -4.00 -14.31 -0.94
N PHE A 154 -4.69 -14.19 -2.07
CA PHE A 154 -5.31 -12.93 -2.47
C PHE A 154 -6.41 -12.51 -1.49
N PRO A 155 -6.58 -11.19 -1.26
CA PRO A 155 -7.77 -10.66 -0.59
C PRO A 155 -9.07 -11.20 -1.24
N PRO A 156 -10.12 -11.49 -0.45
CA PRO A 156 -11.36 -12.04 -0.99
C PRO A 156 -11.98 -11.16 -2.08
N GLY A 157 -12.19 -11.73 -3.27
CA GLY A 157 -12.78 -11.05 -4.42
C GLY A 157 -11.76 -10.59 -5.47
N TRP A 158 -10.47 -10.53 -5.13
CA TRP A 158 -9.45 -10.05 -6.05
C TRP A 158 -9.13 -11.06 -7.18
N PRO A 159 -8.81 -10.59 -8.40
CA PRO A 159 -8.35 -11.45 -9.49
C PRO A 159 -7.04 -12.16 -9.16
N THR A 160 -6.90 -13.42 -9.58
CA THR A 160 -5.71 -14.26 -9.30
C THR A 160 -4.82 -14.52 -10.54
N GLY A 161 -5.04 -13.81 -11.66
CA GLY A 161 -4.56 -14.24 -12.99
C GLY A 161 -3.76 -13.22 -13.82
N GLY A 162 -3.31 -12.10 -13.26
CA GLY A 162 -2.56 -11.06 -13.98
C GLY A 162 -1.02 -11.19 -13.89
N PRO A 163 -0.25 -10.56 -14.79
CA PRO A 163 1.18 -10.34 -14.59
C PRO A 163 1.43 -9.57 -13.29
N LEU A 164 2.53 -9.90 -12.61
CA LEU A 164 2.74 -9.49 -11.22
C LEU A 164 3.08 -8.01 -11.05
N TRP A 165 3.66 -7.36 -12.07
CA TRP A 165 4.04 -5.95 -12.07
C TRP A 165 4.03 -5.35 -13.50
N ARG A 166 3.57 -4.10 -13.64
CA ARG A 166 3.66 -3.27 -14.86
C ARG A 166 3.86 -1.79 -14.47
N GLU A 167 4.66 -1.05 -15.24
CA GLU A 167 4.76 0.42 -15.15
C GLU A 167 3.46 1.06 -15.67
N THR A 168 3.01 2.15 -15.06
CA THR A 168 1.85 2.90 -15.57
C THR A 168 2.25 3.75 -16.77
N GLU A 169 1.50 3.67 -17.89
CA GLU A 169 1.83 4.37 -19.15
C GLU A 169 1.89 5.92 -19.00
N ASP A 170 1.28 6.46 -17.95
CA ASP A 170 1.20 7.90 -17.64
C ASP A 170 2.15 8.35 -16.50
N GLY A 171 2.98 7.46 -15.95
CA GLY A 171 3.94 7.85 -14.91
C GLY A 171 4.99 8.80 -15.51
N PRO A 172 5.14 10.04 -15.01
CA PRO A 172 5.91 11.07 -15.71
C PRO A 172 7.34 10.60 -15.99
N LEU A 173 7.81 10.81 -17.23
CA LEU A 173 9.23 10.83 -17.55
C LEU A 173 9.83 12.06 -16.85
N VAL A 174 10.23 11.90 -15.60
CA VAL A 174 10.95 12.94 -14.86
C VAL A 174 12.43 12.85 -15.27
N PHE A 175 12.82 13.74 -16.18
CA PHE A 175 14.20 13.93 -16.62
C PHE A 175 15.04 14.71 -15.61
#